data_AF-A0A353MIQ8-F1
#
_entry.id   AF-A0A353MIQ8-F1
#
_cell.length_a   1.000
_cell.length_b   1.000
_cell.length_c   1.000
_cell.angle_alpha   90.00
_cell.angle_beta   90.00
_cell.angle_gamma   90.00
#
_symmetry.space_group_name_H-M   'P 1'
#
loop_
_entity.id
_entity.type
_entity.pdbx_description
1 polymer ?
#
loop_
_entity_poly.entity_id
_entity_poly.type
_entity_poly.pdbx_seq_one_letter_code
_entity_poly.pdbx_strand_id
1 'polypeptide(L)'
;MNRFATRGDLTGHLEKVEGLGSWSAAADAPAGKKRSLKEALRFVRQPLYLVENDGVMVPELGGVGLLGSGSGEGLSLAGFAPPCLPENLGDPAFCRELGIRFPYLGGSMAKGISSAAIAEELGRAGMLGFFGAAGLPLSQVEATAERLSASLGDLPYGFNLIHSPHEPELERELAELYIRKGVRIIEASAFLALTLPLIRYRLHGIRRAADGSIVTPNRIIAKVSREELAAKFFAPAPEKFLRELVANGSLSAEQAELAARVPLAQEVTAEADSGGHTDNRPAMALFPTINSLAARLERQYGYDRRLRVGLAGGISTPASAAAAFAMGAAYIMTGSVNQSCVESGTSDTVRSLLAETRQADVTMAPAADMFEMGVTVQVLKRGTMFPMRAAKLYELYRAHKSLDDLPAAERDKLEKTMFQAPLEDIWRDTRAYFLLRDPAQVARSERDPKHLMALVFRWYLGQAAHWAKDGAQQRRMDYQVWCGPSMGAFNEWAAGSFLEPPESRKVVTVALNILHGAAQLNRANFLRSQGLDLPQDSIAPEPLEIAHIKEYLC
;
A
#
# COMPACT_ATOMS: atom_id res chain seq x y z
N MET A 1 -25.03 -44.80 1.05
CA MET A 1 -24.06 -43.74 0.72
C MET A 1 -24.62 -42.43 1.22
N ASN A 2 -24.10 -41.92 2.33
CA ASN A 2 -24.44 -40.60 2.85
C ASN A 2 -23.14 -39.79 2.83
N ARG A 3 -22.97 -38.92 1.82
CA ARG A 3 -21.72 -38.21 1.51
C ARG A 3 -21.42 -37.02 2.44
N PHE A 4 -22.16 -36.87 3.55
CA PHE A 4 -22.07 -35.70 4.43
C PHE A 4 -22.20 -36.06 5.91
N ALA A 5 -21.48 -37.08 6.39
CA ALA A 5 -21.39 -37.38 7.82
C ALA A 5 -20.12 -36.74 8.42
N THR A 6 -20.30 -35.66 9.19
CA THR A 6 -19.28 -35.03 10.01
C THR A 6 -19.00 -35.87 11.27
N ARG A 7 -17.75 -36.33 11.42
CA ARG A 7 -17.11 -36.83 12.65
C ARG A 7 -15.64 -36.43 12.51
N GLY A 8 -15.03 -35.62 13.38
CA GLY A 8 -14.79 -35.87 14.79
C GLY A 8 -13.27 -35.95 14.95
N ASP A 9 -12.71 -34.88 15.51
CA ASP A 9 -11.34 -34.67 16.03
C ASP A 9 -10.37 -35.86 15.94
N LEU A 10 -9.40 -35.79 15.01
CA LEU A 10 -8.06 -36.38 15.00
C LEU A 10 -7.38 -36.02 13.66
N THR A 11 -6.08 -35.76 13.70
CA THR A 11 -5.23 -35.38 12.56
C THR A 11 -5.48 -36.22 11.29
N GLY A 12 -6.00 -35.59 10.22
CA GLY A 12 -6.00 -36.04 8.83
C GLY A 12 -6.30 -37.53 8.58
N HIS A 13 -7.57 -37.90 8.40
CA HIS A 13 -7.93 -39.24 7.92
C HIS A 13 -7.96 -39.32 6.39
N LEU A 14 -7.34 -40.38 5.86
CA LEU A 14 -7.36 -40.83 4.47
C LEU A 14 -8.77 -41.31 4.06
N GLU A 15 -9.50 -40.53 3.28
CA GLU A 15 -10.15 -41.16 2.12
C GLU A 15 -9.02 -41.39 1.11
N LYS A 16 -8.54 -42.64 1.00
CA LYS A 16 -7.46 -43.12 0.11
C LYS A 16 -7.08 -42.11 -0.99
N VAL A 17 -6.13 -41.23 -0.69
CA VAL A 17 -5.48 -40.43 -1.72
C VAL A 17 -4.57 -41.42 -2.46
N GLU A 18 -4.85 -41.69 -3.73
CA GLU A 18 -3.93 -42.46 -4.56
C GLU A 18 -2.55 -41.78 -4.49
N GLY A 19 -1.51 -42.56 -4.18
CA GLY A 19 -0.16 -42.01 -4.03
C GLY A 19 0.26 -41.24 -5.26
N LEU A 20 0.71 -39.99 -5.08
CA LEU A 20 1.20 -39.12 -6.16
C LEU A 20 2.53 -39.62 -6.75
N GLY A 21 3.19 -40.53 -6.03
CA GLY A 21 4.43 -41.19 -6.43
C GLY A 21 5.22 -41.65 -5.21
N SER A 22 6.55 -41.58 -5.27
CA SER A 22 7.44 -41.96 -4.16
C SER A 22 8.40 -40.84 -3.78
N TRP A 23 8.89 -40.88 -2.53
CA TRP A 23 9.93 -39.98 -2.04
C TRP A 23 11.06 -40.76 -1.38
N SER A 24 12.29 -40.33 -1.63
CA SER A 24 13.48 -40.84 -0.96
C SER A 24 14.32 -39.69 -0.39
N ALA A 25 14.92 -39.95 0.77
CA ALA A 25 15.87 -39.02 1.39
C ALA A 25 17.10 -38.84 0.49
N ALA A 26 17.76 -37.67 0.57
CA ALA A 26 19.04 -37.47 -0.11
C ALA A 26 20.11 -38.42 0.47
N ALA A 27 20.99 -38.95 -0.39
CA ALA A 27 21.95 -40.01 -0.04
C ALA A 27 22.87 -39.68 1.17
N ASP A 28 23.12 -38.39 1.43
CA ASP A 28 23.98 -37.90 2.52
C ASP A 28 23.21 -37.07 3.58
N ALA A 29 21.88 -37.18 3.63
CA ALA A 29 21.09 -36.42 4.60
C ALA A 29 21.28 -36.99 6.02
N PRO A 30 21.73 -36.18 7.01
CA PRO A 30 21.70 -36.61 8.40
C PRO A 30 20.26 -36.94 8.80
N ALA A 31 20.07 -37.92 9.69
CA ALA A 31 18.76 -38.33 10.18
C ALA A 31 17.91 -37.09 10.51
N GLY A 32 16.83 -36.89 9.76
CA GLY A 32 16.06 -35.66 9.79
C GLY A 32 15.48 -35.40 11.18
N LYS A 33 15.67 -34.18 11.70
CA LYS A 33 14.90 -33.72 12.86
C LYS A 33 13.42 -33.78 12.49
N LYS A 34 12.61 -34.51 13.27
CA LYS A 34 11.15 -34.54 13.09
C LYS A 34 10.61 -33.12 13.23
N ARG A 35 9.89 -32.65 12.22
CA ARG A 35 9.26 -31.32 12.17
C ARG A 35 7.75 -31.46 12.14
N SER A 36 7.07 -30.48 12.73
CA SER A 36 5.63 -30.32 12.47
C SER A 36 5.40 -29.82 11.05
N LEU A 37 4.21 -30.03 10.49
CA LEU A 37 3.85 -29.45 9.19
C LEU A 37 4.01 -27.93 9.20
N LYS A 38 3.60 -27.27 10.29
CA LYS A 38 3.73 -25.83 10.50
C LYS A 38 5.17 -25.35 10.38
N GLU A 39 6.10 -26.04 11.04
CA GLU A 39 7.52 -25.73 10.96
C GLU A 39 8.08 -26.01 9.55
N ALA A 40 7.70 -27.12 8.93
CA ALA A 40 8.17 -27.47 7.59
C ALA A 40 7.70 -26.47 6.51
N LEU A 41 6.48 -25.94 6.64
CA LEU A 41 5.93 -24.90 5.76
C LEU A 41 6.72 -23.58 5.81
N ARG A 42 7.50 -23.32 6.88
CA ARG A 42 8.35 -22.12 6.99
C ARG A 42 9.62 -22.18 6.15
N PHE A 43 10.12 -23.38 5.80
CA PHE A 43 11.32 -23.57 4.99
C PHE A 43 11.07 -23.35 3.50
N VAL A 44 10.80 -22.09 3.14
CA VAL A 44 10.30 -21.66 1.83
C VAL A 44 11.26 -21.86 0.66
N ARG A 45 12.55 -22.12 0.92
CA ARG A 45 13.57 -22.41 -0.10
C ARG A 45 13.65 -23.88 -0.50
N GLN A 46 13.12 -24.78 0.32
CA GLN A 46 13.22 -26.22 0.10
C GLN A 46 11.89 -26.76 -0.43
N PRO A 47 11.91 -27.77 -1.31
CA PRO A 47 10.70 -28.52 -1.59
C PRO A 47 10.20 -29.19 -0.30
N LEU A 48 8.89 -29.19 -0.10
CA LEU A 48 8.22 -29.89 0.98
C LEU A 48 7.42 -31.05 0.40
N TYR A 49 7.65 -32.23 0.94
CA TYR A 49 6.94 -33.45 0.62
C TYR A 49 6.13 -33.88 1.84
N LEU A 50 4.89 -34.28 1.62
CA LEU A 50 4.08 -34.99 2.61
C LEU A 50 4.09 -36.46 2.24
N VAL A 51 4.74 -37.28 3.06
CA VAL A 51 4.91 -38.72 2.82
C VAL A 51 4.10 -39.52 3.82
N GLU A 52 3.56 -40.65 3.38
CA GLU A 52 2.96 -41.64 4.26
C GLU A 52 4.06 -42.55 4.83
N ASN A 53 4.13 -42.64 6.15
CA ASN A 53 5.00 -43.55 6.87
C ASN A 53 4.19 -44.24 7.98
N ASP A 54 4.02 -45.56 7.88
CA ASP A 54 3.22 -46.36 8.83
C ASP A 54 1.80 -45.81 9.08
N GLY A 55 1.12 -45.34 8.03
CA GLY A 55 -0.23 -44.76 8.10
C GLY A 55 -0.30 -43.35 8.69
N VAL A 56 0.85 -42.71 8.95
CA VAL A 56 0.95 -41.33 9.44
C VAL A 56 1.56 -40.44 8.36
N MET A 57 0.98 -39.25 8.18
CA MET A 57 1.52 -38.23 7.28
C MET A 57 2.68 -37.48 7.94
N VAL A 58 3.85 -37.51 7.30
CA VAL A 58 5.08 -36.87 7.80
C VAL A 58 5.57 -35.82 6.79
N PRO A 59 5.89 -34.59 7.23
CA PRO A 59 6.50 -33.58 6.37
C PRO A 59 8.01 -33.78 6.25
N GLU A 60 8.49 -33.90 5.03
CA GLU A 60 9.90 -34.03 4.68
C GLU A 60 10.36 -32.85 3.82
N LEU A 61 11.57 -32.35 4.11
CA LEU A 61 12.18 -31.23 3.40
C LEU A 61 13.36 -31.73 2.56
N GLY A 62 13.44 -31.33 1.29
CA GLY A 62 14.48 -31.82 0.39
C GLY A 62 14.26 -33.29 -0.03
N GLY A 63 15.33 -33.99 -0.41
CA GLY A 63 15.23 -35.32 -1.00
C GLY A 63 14.70 -35.31 -2.44
N VAL A 64 14.36 -36.49 -2.96
CA VAL A 64 13.90 -36.69 -4.34
C VAL A 64 12.48 -37.23 -4.32
N GLY A 65 11.53 -36.43 -4.82
CA GLY A 65 10.17 -36.89 -5.12
C GLY A 65 10.06 -37.30 -6.58
N LEU A 66 9.63 -38.53 -6.83
CA LEU A 66 9.29 -39.04 -8.16
C LEU A 66 7.76 -39.03 -8.29
N LEU A 67 7.22 -38.24 -9.22
CA LEU A 67 5.79 -38.16 -9.48
C LEU A 67 5.37 -39.18 -10.55
N GLY A 68 4.23 -39.84 -10.36
CA GLY A 68 3.66 -40.80 -11.30
C GLY A 68 3.42 -42.20 -10.72
N SER A 69 2.70 -43.04 -11.45
CA SER A 69 2.16 -44.34 -11.00
C SER A 69 3.19 -45.49 -10.92
N GLY A 70 4.46 -45.18 -10.69
CA GLY A 70 5.51 -46.18 -10.52
C GLY A 70 5.73 -46.49 -9.05
N SER A 71 5.84 -47.78 -8.70
CA SER A 71 6.36 -48.21 -7.40
C SER A 71 7.86 -47.92 -7.33
N GLY A 72 8.22 -46.66 -7.07
CA GLY A 72 9.60 -46.27 -6.83
C GLY A 72 10.09 -46.79 -5.48
N GLU A 73 11.40 -47.02 -5.36
CA GLU A 73 12.03 -47.23 -4.06
C GLU A 73 11.86 -45.95 -3.21
N GLY A 74 11.13 -46.04 -2.10
CA GLY A 74 10.86 -44.89 -1.23
C GLY A 74 9.54 -44.97 -0.46
N LEU A 75 9.28 -43.94 0.35
CA LEU A 75 7.99 -43.75 1.02
C LEU A 75 6.93 -43.25 0.03
N SER A 76 5.67 -43.60 0.27
CA SER A 76 4.54 -43.15 -0.55
C SER A 76 4.37 -41.64 -0.42
N LEU A 77 4.35 -40.92 -1.54
CA LEU A 77 4.18 -39.47 -1.58
C LEU A 77 2.70 -39.11 -1.68
N ALA A 78 2.17 -38.36 -0.72
CA ALA A 78 0.77 -37.90 -0.73
C ALA A 78 0.61 -36.43 -1.14
N GLY A 79 1.66 -35.61 -1.04
CA GLY A 79 1.59 -34.21 -1.44
C GLY A 79 2.95 -33.56 -1.64
N PHE A 80 2.99 -32.56 -2.52
CA PHE A 80 4.19 -31.79 -2.79
C PHE A 80 3.92 -30.28 -2.81
N ALA A 81 4.78 -29.51 -2.15
CA ALA A 81 4.84 -28.06 -2.29
C ALA A 81 6.22 -27.63 -2.78
N PRO A 82 6.31 -26.87 -3.90
CA PRO A 82 7.59 -26.38 -4.38
C PRO A 82 8.22 -25.34 -3.43
N PRO A 83 9.51 -25.03 -3.60
CA PRO A 83 10.08 -23.80 -3.06
C PRO A 83 9.23 -22.59 -3.47
N CYS A 84 8.83 -21.77 -2.51
CA CYS A 84 8.01 -20.59 -2.73
C CYS A 84 8.69 -19.40 -2.04
N LEU A 85 9.64 -18.76 -2.71
CA LEU A 85 10.44 -17.70 -2.10
C LEU A 85 9.64 -16.39 -2.07
N PRO A 86 9.73 -15.58 -0.99
CA PRO A 86 9.13 -14.25 -0.92
C PRO A 86 9.45 -13.33 -2.10
N GLU A 87 10.69 -13.37 -2.59
CA GLU A 87 11.16 -12.62 -3.77
C GLU A 87 10.46 -13.03 -5.09
N ASN A 88 9.84 -14.21 -5.12
CA ASN A 88 9.20 -14.78 -6.31
C ASN A 88 7.65 -14.76 -6.24
N LEU A 89 7.06 -14.13 -5.21
CA LEU A 89 5.60 -14.11 -5.05
C LEU A 89 4.88 -13.23 -6.09
N GLY A 90 5.54 -12.16 -6.54
CA GLY A 90 5.04 -11.22 -7.54
C GLY A 90 5.74 -11.38 -8.89
N ASP A 91 5.89 -10.28 -9.64
CA ASP A 91 6.60 -10.28 -10.92
C ASP A 91 8.12 -10.10 -10.69
N PRO A 92 8.97 -11.09 -11.01
CA PRO A 92 10.42 -10.95 -10.83
C PRO A 92 11.04 -9.87 -11.72
N ALA A 93 10.43 -9.56 -12.88
CA ALA A 93 10.90 -8.49 -13.75
C ALA A 93 10.66 -7.11 -13.15
N PHE A 94 9.58 -6.92 -12.39
CA PHE A 94 9.34 -5.69 -11.62
C PHE A 94 10.50 -5.44 -10.63
N CYS A 95 10.85 -6.47 -9.85
CA CYS A 95 11.94 -6.40 -8.88
C CYS A 95 13.28 -6.06 -9.55
N ARG A 96 13.65 -6.80 -10.60
CA ARG A 96 14.90 -6.57 -11.34
C ARG A 96 14.99 -5.17 -11.93
N GLU A 97 13.89 -4.67 -12.52
CA GLU A 97 13.90 -3.38 -13.19
C GLU A 97 13.90 -2.18 -12.23
N LEU A 98 13.40 -2.34 -11.01
CA LEU A 98 13.47 -1.32 -9.96
C LEU A 98 14.71 -1.45 -9.08
N GLY A 99 15.47 -2.54 -9.19
CA GLY A 99 16.61 -2.81 -8.32
C GLY A 99 16.21 -3.17 -6.89
N ILE A 100 15.03 -3.77 -6.71
CA ILE A 100 14.55 -4.28 -5.41
C ILE A 100 14.57 -5.81 -5.39
N ARG A 101 14.56 -6.39 -4.19
CA ARG A 101 14.52 -7.84 -3.96
C ARG A 101 13.11 -8.38 -3.84
N PHE A 102 12.25 -7.68 -3.10
CA PHE A 102 10.90 -8.15 -2.79
C PHE A 102 9.85 -7.31 -3.52
N PRO A 103 8.77 -7.93 -4.01
CA PRO A 103 7.66 -7.24 -4.68
C PRO A 103 6.74 -6.55 -3.66
N TYR A 104 7.32 -5.66 -2.85
CA TYR A 104 6.68 -5.00 -1.70
C TYR A 104 6.99 -3.50 -1.69
N LEU A 105 5.93 -2.71 -1.67
CA LEU A 105 5.99 -1.25 -1.63
C LEU A 105 5.39 -0.71 -0.31
N GLY A 106 6.09 0.21 0.34
CA GLY A 106 5.52 1.08 1.37
C GLY A 106 4.86 2.28 0.70
N GLY A 107 3.52 2.28 0.63
CA GLY A 107 2.75 3.36 0.02
C GLY A 107 2.89 4.67 0.80
N SER A 108 2.74 5.79 0.10
CA SER A 108 2.90 7.09 0.78
C SER A 108 1.75 7.38 1.74
N MET A 109 2.08 8.09 2.81
CA MET A 109 1.15 8.58 3.82
C MET A 109 1.48 10.05 4.07
N ALA A 110 0.50 10.93 3.87
CA ALA A 110 0.70 12.38 3.79
C ALA A 110 1.38 13.01 5.02
N LYS A 111 1.82 14.26 4.87
CA LYS A 111 2.43 15.08 5.93
C LYS A 111 3.69 14.47 6.53
N GLY A 112 4.43 13.66 5.76
CA GLY A 112 5.63 12.97 6.21
C GLY A 112 5.39 11.79 7.14
N ILE A 113 4.15 11.29 7.25
CA ILE A 113 3.85 10.07 8.03
C ILE A 113 4.60 8.87 7.43
N SER A 114 4.60 8.75 6.09
CA SER A 114 5.62 7.93 5.41
C SER A 114 6.92 8.72 5.40
N SER A 115 7.68 8.54 6.46
CA SER A 115 8.86 9.33 6.80
C SER A 115 10.05 8.97 5.91
N ALA A 116 11.13 9.76 5.99
CA ALA A 116 12.40 9.40 5.38
C ALA A 116 12.94 8.07 5.97
N ALA A 117 12.71 7.81 7.26
CA ALA A 117 13.12 6.57 7.93
C ALA A 117 12.42 5.33 7.37
N ILE A 118 11.12 5.42 7.03
CA ILE A 118 10.42 4.32 6.35
C ILE A 118 11.04 4.03 4.98
N ALA A 119 11.29 5.06 4.18
CA ALA A 119 11.92 4.90 2.87
C ALA A 119 13.34 4.32 2.98
N GLU A 120 14.09 4.78 3.98
CA GLU A 120 15.43 4.31 4.33
C GLU A 120 15.47 2.83 4.72
N GLU A 121 14.61 2.40 5.65
CA GLU A 121 14.59 1.03 6.14
C GLU A 121 14.08 0.05 5.07
N LEU A 122 13.02 0.40 4.34
CA LEU A 122 12.52 -0.41 3.23
C LEU A 122 13.55 -0.52 2.10
N GLY A 123 14.18 0.58 1.70
CA GLY A 123 15.21 0.59 0.66
C GLY A 123 16.38 -0.35 0.98
N ARG A 124 16.91 -0.27 2.21
CA ARG A 124 17.99 -1.17 2.68
C ARG A 124 17.58 -2.64 2.76
N ALA A 125 16.31 -2.91 3.01
CA ALA A 125 15.76 -4.26 3.05
C ALA A 125 15.48 -4.85 1.65
N GLY A 126 15.76 -4.11 0.57
CA GLY A 126 15.47 -4.54 -0.80
C GLY A 126 13.98 -4.43 -1.14
N MET A 127 13.29 -3.45 -0.58
CA MET A 127 11.91 -3.06 -0.88
C MET A 127 11.90 -1.61 -1.37
N LEU A 128 10.73 -1.07 -1.74
CA LEU A 128 10.59 0.34 -2.13
C LEU A 128 9.68 1.08 -1.15
N GLY A 129 10.17 2.16 -0.54
CA GLY A 129 9.35 3.07 0.26
C GLY A 129 9.13 4.41 -0.43
N PHE A 130 7.91 4.94 -0.36
CA PHE A 130 7.56 6.26 -0.86
C PHE A 130 7.48 7.29 0.27
N PHE A 131 8.28 8.36 0.19
CA PHE A 131 8.15 9.49 1.10
C PHE A 131 6.83 10.24 0.89
N GLY A 132 6.14 10.53 1.99
CA GLY A 132 4.83 11.20 2.02
C GLY A 132 4.91 12.72 1.89
N ALA A 133 5.21 13.23 0.69
CA ALA A 133 5.40 14.65 0.44
C ALA A 133 4.12 15.50 0.51
N ALA A 134 2.94 14.90 0.31
CA ALA A 134 1.66 15.61 0.31
C ALA A 134 1.46 16.48 1.58
N GLY A 135 1.17 17.76 1.40
CA GLY A 135 0.93 18.70 2.51
C GLY A 135 2.18 19.23 3.23
N LEU A 136 3.39 18.89 2.77
CA LEU A 136 4.64 19.45 3.30
C LEU A 136 5.10 20.67 2.47
N PRO A 137 5.80 21.64 3.09
CA PRO A 137 6.46 22.71 2.35
C PRO A 137 7.53 22.19 1.39
N LEU A 138 7.71 22.87 0.25
CA LEU A 138 8.69 22.48 -0.78
C LEU A 138 10.12 22.34 -0.24
N SER A 139 10.53 23.23 0.67
CA SER A 139 11.85 23.20 1.32
C SER A 139 12.08 21.93 2.15
N GLN A 140 11.04 21.40 2.80
CA GLN A 140 11.14 20.15 3.55
C GLN A 140 11.23 18.94 2.62
N VAL A 141 10.49 18.97 1.50
CA VAL A 141 10.59 17.94 0.46
C VAL A 141 11.99 17.92 -0.16
N GLU A 142 12.57 19.09 -0.43
CA GLU A 142 13.93 19.26 -0.95
C GLU A 142 14.98 18.70 0.02
N ALA A 143 14.94 19.10 1.30
CA ALA A 143 15.85 18.59 2.32
C ALA A 143 15.73 17.06 2.48
N THR A 144 14.52 16.51 2.33
CA THR A 144 14.31 15.06 2.40
C THR A 144 14.88 14.33 1.19
N ALA A 145 14.76 14.92 -0.02
CA ALA A 145 15.37 14.35 -1.22
C ALA A 145 16.90 14.30 -1.10
N GLU A 146 17.51 15.35 -0.55
CA GLU A 146 18.96 15.37 -0.27
C GLU A 146 19.37 14.32 0.76
N ARG A 147 18.62 14.19 1.85
CA ARG A 147 18.84 13.15 2.87
C ARG A 147 18.78 11.75 2.27
N LEU A 148 17.71 11.42 1.54
CA LEU A 148 17.51 10.08 0.99
C LEU A 148 18.58 9.75 -0.05
N SER A 149 18.92 10.70 -0.92
CA SER A 149 20.01 10.54 -1.88
C SER A 149 21.35 10.25 -1.18
N ALA A 150 21.71 11.04 -0.17
CA ALA A 150 22.95 10.84 0.58
C ALA A 150 22.96 9.52 1.39
N SER A 151 21.80 9.12 1.93
CA SER A 151 21.69 7.96 2.81
C SER A 151 21.58 6.63 2.07
N LEU A 152 20.98 6.60 0.88
CA LEU A 152 20.67 5.38 0.14
C LEU A 152 21.57 5.17 -1.08
N GLY A 153 22.22 6.22 -1.58
CA GLY A 153 23.04 6.15 -2.79
C GLY A 153 22.21 5.64 -3.97
N ASP A 154 22.63 4.51 -4.54
CA ASP A 154 21.96 3.88 -5.69
C ASP A 154 20.73 3.02 -5.30
N LEU A 155 20.47 2.81 -4.00
CA LEU A 155 19.29 2.05 -3.58
C LEU A 155 18.00 2.81 -3.94
N PRO A 156 16.97 2.13 -4.46
CA PRO A 156 15.76 2.77 -4.93
C PRO A 156 14.92 3.33 -3.77
N TYR A 157 14.47 4.58 -3.92
CA TYR A 157 13.47 5.22 -3.08
C TYR A 157 12.53 6.04 -3.97
N GLY A 158 11.33 6.33 -3.46
CA GLY A 158 10.34 7.10 -4.19
C GLY A 158 9.78 8.27 -3.41
N PHE A 159 9.16 9.20 -4.14
CA PHE A 159 8.41 10.32 -3.57
C PHE A 159 6.96 10.29 -4.04
N ASN A 160 6.04 10.69 -3.18
CA ASN A 160 4.66 10.92 -3.59
C ASN A 160 4.54 12.23 -4.40
N LEU A 161 3.94 12.17 -5.58
CA LEU A 161 3.40 13.33 -6.28
C LEU A 161 1.88 13.25 -6.20
N ILE A 162 1.27 14.10 -5.37
CA ILE A 162 -0.17 14.18 -5.22
C ILE A 162 -0.76 15.21 -6.18
N HIS A 163 -1.86 14.85 -6.84
CA HIS A 163 -2.60 15.81 -7.65
C HIS A 163 -3.25 16.86 -6.76
N SER A 164 -3.04 18.14 -7.10
CA SER A 164 -3.57 19.28 -6.34
C SER A 164 -4.37 20.21 -7.27
N PRO A 165 -5.64 19.89 -7.62
CA PRO A 165 -6.42 20.65 -8.61
C PRO A 165 -6.56 22.15 -8.29
N HIS A 166 -6.59 22.50 -7.01
CA HIS A 166 -6.71 23.88 -6.54
C HIS A 166 -5.36 24.59 -6.36
N GLU A 167 -4.24 23.86 -6.48
CA GLU A 167 -2.88 24.38 -6.34
C GLU A 167 -1.97 23.81 -7.46
N PRO A 168 -2.28 24.02 -8.75
CA PRO A 168 -1.54 23.42 -9.86
C PRO A 168 -0.06 23.84 -9.91
N GLU A 169 0.27 25.03 -9.40
CA GLU A 169 1.64 25.51 -9.28
C GLU A 169 2.47 24.67 -8.30
N LEU A 170 1.87 24.18 -7.21
CA LEU A 170 2.56 23.31 -6.26
C LEU A 170 2.94 21.97 -6.91
N GLU A 171 2.02 21.38 -7.68
CA GLU A 171 2.29 20.16 -8.43
C GLU A 171 3.43 20.37 -9.45
N ARG A 172 3.42 21.52 -10.14
CA ARG A 172 4.51 21.92 -11.05
C ARG A 172 5.84 22.04 -10.32
N GLU A 173 5.90 22.79 -9.22
CA GLU A 173 7.11 23.01 -8.44
C GLU A 173 7.70 21.71 -7.87
N LEU A 174 6.85 20.79 -7.41
CA LEU A 174 7.27 19.47 -6.94
C LEU A 174 7.85 18.62 -8.08
N ALA A 175 7.18 18.57 -9.24
CA ALA A 175 7.70 17.86 -10.41
C ALA A 175 9.06 18.41 -10.86
N GLU A 176 9.22 19.74 -10.86
CA GLU A 176 10.51 20.39 -11.15
C GLU A 176 11.57 20.06 -10.11
N LEU A 177 11.22 20.09 -8.82
CA LEU A 177 12.13 19.73 -7.74
C LEU A 177 12.64 18.29 -7.89
N TYR A 178 11.76 17.34 -8.18
CA TYR A 178 12.12 15.94 -8.39
C TYR A 178 13.07 15.75 -9.56
N ILE A 179 12.85 16.48 -10.67
CA ILE A 179 13.78 16.49 -11.79
C ILE A 179 15.14 17.06 -11.37
N ARG A 180 15.19 18.23 -10.73
CA ARG A 180 16.44 18.88 -10.31
C ARG A 180 17.25 18.03 -9.31
N LYS A 181 16.57 17.34 -8.39
CA LYS A 181 17.19 16.48 -7.37
C LYS A 181 17.47 15.06 -7.85
N GLY A 182 17.11 14.72 -9.09
CA GLY A 182 17.34 13.40 -9.64
C GLY A 182 16.48 12.29 -9.01
N VAL A 183 15.32 12.63 -8.45
CA VAL A 183 14.37 11.63 -7.92
C VAL A 183 13.79 10.85 -9.10
N ARG A 184 14.11 9.55 -9.19
CA ARG A 184 13.80 8.72 -10.36
C ARG A 184 12.49 7.95 -10.30
N ILE A 185 11.85 7.86 -9.14
CA ILE A 185 10.62 7.09 -8.96
C ILE A 185 9.62 7.94 -8.19
N ILE A 186 8.41 8.09 -8.74
CA ILE A 186 7.29 8.71 -8.02
C ILE A 186 6.10 7.78 -7.91
N GLU A 187 5.36 7.91 -6.80
CA GLU A 187 4.00 7.43 -6.68
C GLU A 187 3.06 8.58 -7.07
N ALA A 188 2.38 8.46 -8.20
CA ALA A 188 1.39 9.44 -8.63
C ALA A 188 0.03 9.08 -8.02
N SER A 189 -0.53 9.96 -7.18
CA SER A 189 -1.75 9.69 -6.41
C SER A 189 -2.78 10.82 -6.50
N ALA A 190 -4.05 10.49 -6.27
CA ALA A 190 -5.21 11.40 -6.32
C ALA A 190 -5.46 12.09 -7.68
N PHE A 191 -4.80 11.67 -8.76
CA PHE A 191 -5.02 12.23 -10.09
C PHE A 191 -6.45 11.96 -10.58
N LEU A 192 -7.11 12.99 -11.10
CA LEU A 192 -8.41 12.88 -11.78
C LEU A 192 -8.25 12.87 -13.31
N ALA A 193 -7.18 13.52 -13.77
CA ALA A 193 -6.76 13.58 -15.15
C ALA A 193 -5.24 13.67 -15.21
N LEU A 194 -4.66 13.41 -16.38
CA LEU A 194 -3.24 13.64 -16.61
C LEU A 194 -2.96 15.15 -16.62
N THR A 195 -1.77 15.53 -16.15
CA THR A 195 -1.34 16.93 -16.07
C THR A 195 -0.02 17.12 -16.81
N LEU A 196 0.24 18.36 -17.23
CA LEU A 196 1.49 18.71 -17.89
C LEU A 196 2.73 18.46 -16.98
N PRO A 197 2.73 18.82 -15.68
CA PRO A 197 3.86 18.52 -14.79
C PRO A 197 4.18 17.02 -14.67
N LEU A 198 3.15 16.18 -14.56
CA LEU A 198 3.32 14.72 -14.47
C LEU A 198 3.96 14.13 -15.73
N ILE A 199 3.48 14.56 -16.90
CA ILE A 199 4.02 14.12 -18.20
C ILE A 199 5.44 14.63 -18.40
N ARG A 200 5.71 15.88 -18.02
CA ARG A 200 7.05 16.45 -18.03
C ARG A 200 8.00 15.65 -17.15
N TYR A 201 7.59 15.28 -15.94
CA TYR A 201 8.36 14.41 -15.05
C TYR A 201 8.69 13.07 -15.72
N ARG A 202 7.69 12.37 -16.26
CA ARG A 202 7.89 11.06 -16.91
C ARG A 202 8.91 11.11 -18.04
N LEU A 203 8.80 12.12 -18.90
CA LEU A 203 9.51 12.18 -20.17
C LEU A 203 10.87 12.88 -20.06
N HIS A 204 11.17 13.51 -18.92
CA HIS A 204 12.45 14.17 -18.72
C HIS A 204 13.63 13.18 -18.88
N GLY A 205 14.49 13.46 -19.85
CA GLY A 205 15.67 12.65 -20.15
C GLY A 205 15.37 11.36 -20.94
N ILE A 206 14.15 11.20 -21.48
CA ILE A 206 13.85 10.13 -22.44
C ILE A 206 14.83 10.18 -23.60
N ARG A 207 15.34 9.01 -24.01
CA ARG A 207 16.33 8.89 -25.08
C ARG A 207 16.35 7.48 -25.65
N ARG A 208 16.91 7.35 -26.85
CA ARG A 208 17.27 6.06 -27.44
C ARG A 208 18.66 5.64 -26.94
N ALA A 209 18.81 4.41 -26.48
CA ALA A 209 20.10 3.82 -26.14
C ALA A 209 20.85 3.34 -27.39
N ALA A 210 22.12 2.98 -27.23
CA ALA A 210 22.98 2.51 -28.33
C ALA A 210 22.47 1.21 -28.99
N ASP A 211 21.76 0.37 -28.24
CA ASP A 211 21.12 -0.86 -28.73
C ASP A 211 19.74 -0.61 -29.38
N GLY A 212 19.32 0.65 -29.48
CA GLY A 212 18.04 1.05 -30.06
C GLY A 212 16.86 1.07 -29.09
N SER A 213 17.01 0.58 -27.85
CA SER A 213 15.95 0.56 -26.83
C SER A 213 15.61 1.98 -26.32
N ILE A 214 14.38 2.17 -25.84
CA ILE A 214 13.95 3.47 -25.28
C ILE A 214 14.20 3.48 -23.77
N VAL A 215 15.05 4.41 -23.33
CA VAL A 215 15.33 4.64 -21.92
C VAL A 215 14.41 5.73 -21.39
N THR A 216 13.65 5.41 -20.33
CA THR A 216 12.84 6.37 -19.57
C THR A 216 13.42 6.48 -18.14
N PRO A 217 14.30 7.47 -17.86
CA PRO A 217 15.00 7.56 -16.58
C PRO A 217 14.07 7.74 -15.38
N ASN A 218 12.96 8.45 -15.59
CA ASN A 218 11.98 8.75 -14.55
C ASN A 218 10.78 7.79 -14.66
N ARG A 219 10.41 7.18 -13.54
CA ARG A 219 9.36 6.17 -13.44
C ARG A 219 8.17 6.70 -12.65
N ILE A 220 6.98 6.33 -13.11
CA ILE A 220 5.72 6.60 -12.42
C ILE A 220 5.12 5.26 -12.03
N ILE A 221 4.84 5.11 -10.74
CA ILE A 221 3.92 4.09 -10.22
C ILE A 221 2.60 4.81 -9.92
N ALA A 222 1.60 4.61 -10.77
CA ALA A 222 0.34 5.34 -10.66
C ALA A 222 -0.64 4.60 -9.74
N LYS A 223 -1.11 5.25 -8.68
CA LYS A 223 -2.07 4.66 -7.74
C LYS A 223 -3.48 5.12 -8.09
N VAL A 224 -4.34 4.15 -8.44
CA VAL A 224 -5.67 4.40 -9.02
C VAL A 224 -6.72 3.45 -8.47
N SER A 225 -7.95 3.93 -8.36
CA SER A 225 -9.13 3.12 -8.00
C SER A 225 -10.08 2.91 -9.20
N ARG A 226 -9.80 3.51 -10.36
CA ARG A 226 -10.75 3.60 -11.49
C ARG A 226 -10.14 3.15 -12.81
N GLU A 227 -10.92 2.39 -13.58
CA GLU A 227 -10.50 1.87 -14.90
C GLU A 227 -10.15 3.01 -15.86
N GLU A 228 -10.96 4.08 -15.89
CA GLU A 228 -10.78 5.16 -16.86
C GLU A 228 -9.47 5.93 -16.63
N LEU A 229 -9.03 6.03 -15.37
CA LEU A 229 -7.76 6.65 -15.01
C LEU A 229 -6.59 5.70 -15.28
N ALA A 230 -6.72 4.42 -14.91
CA ALA A 230 -5.72 3.39 -15.21
C ALA A 230 -5.42 3.35 -16.72
N ALA A 231 -6.44 3.44 -17.56
CA ALA A 231 -6.29 3.45 -19.01
C ALA A 231 -5.44 4.62 -19.51
N LYS A 232 -5.60 5.81 -18.92
CA LYS A 232 -4.79 6.99 -19.27
C LYS A 232 -3.32 6.83 -18.87
N PHE A 233 -3.04 6.18 -17.74
CA PHE A 233 -1.68 5.92 -17.30
C PHE A 233 -0.98 4.83 -18.12
N PHE A 234 -1.73 3.82 -18.56
CA PHE A 234 -1.20 2.78 -19.44
C PHE A 234 -1.04 3.21 -20.90
N ALA A 235 -1.71 4.28 -21.32
CA ALA A 235 -1.52 4.85 -22.65
C ALA A 235 -0.24 5.70 -22.74
N PRO A 236 0.28 5.97 -23.95
CA PRO A 236 1.29 7.00 -24.17
C PRO A 236 0.75 8.40 -23.78
N ALA A 237 1.68 9.34 -23.58
CA ALA A 237 1.30 10.73 -23.30
C ALA A 237 0.46 11.32 -24.45
N PRO A 238 -0.67 12.00 -24.16
CA PRO A 238 -1.50 12.61 -25.20
C PRO A 238 -0.74 13.64 -26.03
N GLU A 239 -0.95 13.65 -27.35
CA GLU A 239 -0.25 14.52 -28.30
C GLU A 239 -0.35 16.01 -27.96
N LYS A 240 -1.47 16.46 -27.38
CA LYS A 240 -1.64 17.85 -26.92
C LYS A 240 -0.55 18.25 -25.92
N PHE A 241 -0.28 17.41 -24.92
CA PHE A 241 0.76 17.68 -23.92
C PHE A 241 2.16 17.61 -24.53
N LEU A 242 2.39 16.66 -25.45
CA LEU A 242 3.69 16.55 -26.14
C LEU A 242 3.99 17.80 -26.97
N ARG A 243 3.02 18.31 -27.74
CA ARG A 243 3.17 19.55 -28.52
C ARG A 243 3.46 20.75 -27.62
N GLU A 244 2.78 20.83 -26.47
CA GLU A 244 3.02 21.90 -25.50
C GLU A 244 4.43 21.84 -24.89
N LEU A 245 4.91 20.65 -24.53
CA LEU A 245 6.27 20.44 -24.02
C LEU A 245 7.36 20.70 -25.06
N VAL A 246 7.10 20.40 -26.34
CA VAL A 246 8.03 20.75 -27.42
C VAL A 246 8.04 22.26 -27.65
N ALA A 247 6.86 22.90 -27.69
CA ALA A 247 6.74 24.34 -27.92
C ALA A 247 7.43 25.18 -26.83
N ASN A 248 7.43 24.71 -25.58
CA ASN A 248 8.11 25.40 -24.47
C ASN A 248 9.57 24.95 -24.24
N GLY A 249 10.10 24.07 -25.10
CA GLY A 249 11.49 23.59 -25.03
C GLY A 249 11.77 22.57 -23.93
N SER A 250 10.76 22.06 -23.23
CA SER A 250 10.94 20.99 -22.23
C SER A 250 11.25 19.63 -22.86
N LEU A 251 10.86 19.41 -24.12
CA LEU A 251 11.20 18.22 -24.92
C LEU A 251 11.68 18.62 -26.31
N SER A 252 12.57 17.82 -26.89
CA SER A 252 12.86 17.86 -28.33
C SER A 252 11.78 17.14 -29.14
N ALA A 253 11.75 17.36 -30.45
CA ALA A 253 10.87 16.62 -31.36
C ALA A 253 11.14 15.10 -31.30
N GLU A 254 12.41 14.70 -31.27
CA GLU A 254 12.80 13.29 -31.12
C GLU A 254 12.28 12.71 -29.80
N GLN A 255 12.40 13.44 -28.68
CA GLN A 255 11.88 12.98 -27.40
C GLN A 255 10.37 12.79 -27.41
N ALA A 256 9.62 13.66 -28.09
CA ALA A 256 8.18 13.51 -28.27
C ALA A 256 7.82 12.28 -29.12
N GLU A 257 8.59 11.98 -30.16
CA GLU A 257 8.41 10.75 -30.96
C GLU A 257 8.68 9.48 -30.14
N LEU A 258 9.71 9.49 -29.29
CA LEU A 258 9.98 8.38 -28.37
C LEU A 258 8.86 8.22 -27.34
N ALA A 259 8.33 9.34 -26.82
CA ALA A 259 7.27 9.35 -25.82
C ALA A 259 5.98 8.65 -26.29
N ALA A 260 5.69 8.68 -27.59
CA ALA A 260 4.54 8.00 -28.18
C ALA A 260 4.64 6.46 -28.14
N ARG A 261 5.83 5.91 -27.86
CA ARG A 261 6.11 4.46 -27.86
C ARG A 261 6.24 3.84 -26.48
N VAL A 262 6.04 4.62 -25.42
CA VAL A 262 6.14 4.16 -24.03
C VAL A 262 4.87 4.52 -23.26
N PRO A 263 4.47 3.72 -22.25
CA PRO A 263 3.36 4.10 -21.39
C PRO A 263 3.77 5.24 -20.45
N LEU A 264 2.80 6.06 -20.05
CA LEU A 264 3.01 7.09 -19.03
C LEU A 264 3.41 6.46 -17.69
N ALA A 265 2.78 5.34 -17.31
CA ALA A 265 3.19 4.49 -16.21
C ALA A 265 3.25 3.02 -16.67
N GLN A 266 4.41 2.39 -16.47
CA GLN A 266 4.57 0.95 -16.73
C GLN A 266 3.90 0.13 -15.62
N GLU A 267 3.82 0.71 -14.42
CA GLU A 267 3.23 0.11 -13.24
C GLU A 267 2.04 0.93 -12.73
N VAL A 268 0.92 0.25 -12.49
CA VAL A 268 -0.26 0.82 -11.83
C VAL A 268 -0.55 0.04 -10.56
N THR A 269 -0.74 0.75 -9.45
CA THR A 269 -1.27 0.19 -8.22
C THR A 269 -2.78 0.34 -8.23
N ALA A 270 -3.50 -0.79 -8.28
CA ALA A 270 -4.93 -0.81 -8.04
C ALA A 270 -5.19 -0.63 -6.53
N GLU A 271 -5.70 0.53 -6.12
CA GLU A 271 -6.01 0.86 -4.73
C GLU A 271 -7.48 0.56 -4.43
N ALA A 272 -7.70 -0.53 -3.69
CA ALA A 272 -8.97 -0.95 -3.16
C ALA A 272 -9.37 -0.14 -1.91
N ASP A 273 -10.30 -0.64 -1.10
CA ASP A 273 -10.60 -0.05 0.21
C ASP A 273 -9.35 0.12 1.08
N SER A 274 -9.06 1.36 1.47
CA SER A 274 -7.81 1.78 2.08
C SER A 274 -8.02 2.88 3.13
N GLY A 275 -7.02 3.13 3.97
CA GLY A 275 -7.06 4.27 4.91
C GLY A 275 -6.85 5.60 4.19
N GLY A 276 -7.49 6.67 4.64
CA GLY A 276 -7.44 7.98 3.97
C GLY A 276 -8.42 8.05 2.81
N HIS A 277 -8.06 8.70 1.71
CA HIS A 277 -8.94 8.80 0.54
C HIS A 277 -9.16 7.44 -0.10
N THR A 278 -10.42 7.04 -0.23
CA THR A 278 -10.80 5.78 -0.85
C THR A 278 -12.22 5.83 -1.40
N ASP A 279 -12.46 5.08 -2.48
CA ASP A 279 -13.79 4.80 -3.04
C ASP A 279 -14.40 3.52 -2.43
N ASN A 280 -13.76 2.92 -1.42
CA ASN A 280 -14.16 1.67 -0.76
C ASN A 280 -14.37 0.48 -1.72
N ARG A 281 -13.56 0.40 -2.79
CA ARG A 281 -13.71 -0.65 -3.81
C ARG A 281 -13.25 -2.01 -3.28
N PRO A 282 -14.01 -3.09 -3.49
CA PRO A 282 -13.55 -4.43 -3.15
C PRO A 282 -12.31 -4.82 -3.97
N ALA A 283 -11.24 -5.24 -3.30
CA ALA A 283 -9.99 -5.67 -3.96
C ALA A 283 -10.22 -6.81 -4.97
N MET A 284 -11.07 -7.78 -4.60
CA MET A 284 -11.42 -8.94 -5.43
C MET A 284 -12.13 -8.57 -6.74
N ALA A 285 -12.76 -7.38 -6.81
CA ALA A 285 -13.39 -6.89 -8.03
C ALA A 285 -12.48 -5.92 -8.79
N LEU A 286 -11.86 -4.97 -8.08
CA LEU A 286 -11.03 -3.94 -8.70
C LEU A 286 -9.79 -4.53 -9.38
N PHE A 287 -9.05 -5.41 -8.68
CA PHE A 287 -7.77 -5.88 -9.17
C PHE A 287 -7.89 -6.66 -10.50
N PRO A 288 -8.76 -7.69 -10.63
CA PRO A 288 -8.91 -8.40 -11.90
C PRO A 288 -9.33 -7.50 -13.07
N THR A 289 -10.16 -6.48 -12.82
CA THR A 289 -10.56 -5.50 -13.84
C THR A 289 -9.37 -4.70 -14.37
N ILE A 290 -8.54 -4.14 -13.48
CA ILE A 290 -7.37 -3.35 -13.89
C ILE A 290 -6.30 -4.25 -14.53
N ASN A 291 -6.13 -5.49 -14.05
CA ASN A 291 -5.20 -6.45 -14.64
C ASN A 291 -5.61 -6.86 -16.07
N SER A 292 -6.91 -7.08 -16.30
CA SER A 292 -7.44 -7.35 -17.64
C SER A 292 -7.27 -6.16 -18.58
N LEU A 293 -7.50 -4.93 -18.08
CA LEU A 293 -7.24 -3.69 -18.81
C LEU A 293 -5.78 -3.59 -19.24
N ALA A 294 -4.82 -3.84 -18.33
CA ALA A 294 -3.39 -3.80 -18.63
C ALA A 294 -3.04 -4.75 -19.79
N ALA A 295 -3.49 -6.00 -19.73
CA ALA A 295 -3.24 -6.98 -20.79
C ALA A 295 -3.84 -6.56 -22.16
N ARG A 296 -5.01 -5.91 -22.15
CA ARG A 296 -5.65 -5.37 -23.37
C ARG A 296 -4.86 -4.20 -23.96
N LEU A 297 -4.43 -3.25 -23.13
CA LEU A 297 -3.68 -2.07 -23.58
C LEU A 297 -2.26 -2.41 -24.01
N GLU A 298 -1.61 -3.38 -23.36
CA GLU A 298 -0.31 -3.90 -23.78
C GLU A 298 -0.37 -4.41 -25.23
N ARG A 299 -1.38 -5.21 -25.57
CA ARG A 299 -1.61 -5.67 -26.96
C ARG A 299 -1.97 -4.54 -27.91
N GLN A 300 -2.78 -3.59 -27.46
CA GLN A 300 -3.23 -2.46 -28.28
C GLN A 300 -2.07 -1.54 -28.70
N TYR A 301 -1.15 -1.25 -27.79
CA TYR A 301 -0.03 -0.35 -28.05
C TYR A 301 1.24 -1.08 -28.50
N GLY A 302 1.30 -2.41 -28.38
CA GLY A 302 2.44 -3.21 -28.82
C GLY A 302 3.72 -2.88 -28.05
N TYR A 303 3.61 -2.68 -26.73
CA TYR A 303 4.77 -2.34 -25.91
C TYR A 303 5.76 -3.51 -25.80
N ASP A 304 7.05 -3.19 -25.87
CA ASP A 304 8.12 -4.18 -25.68
C ASP A 304 8.20 -4.70 -24.23
N ARG A 305 7.73 -3.89 -23.27
CA ARG A 305 7.73 -4.20 -21.83
C ARG A 305 6.30 -4.38 -21.33
N ARG A 306 6.12 -5.38 -20.47
CA ARG A 306 4.80 -5.72 -19.92
C ARG A 306 4.25 -4.63 -19.01
N LEU A 307 2.98 -4.30 -19.18
CA LEU A 307 2.26 -3.47 -18.22
C LEU A 307 1.99 -4.29 -16.96
N ARG A 308 2.17 -3.69 -15.79
CA ARG A 308 2.07 -4.39 -14.50
C ARG A 308 1.06 -3.75 -13.59
N VAL A 309 0.30 -4.60 -12.90
CA VAL A 309 -0.66 -4.17 -11.89
C VAL A 309 -0.24 -4.70 -10.53
N GLY A 310 -0.02 -3.81 -9.58
CA GLY A 310 0.08 -4.14 -8.17
C GLY A 310 -1.24 -3.93 -7.44
N LEU A 311 -1.33 -4.41 -6.19
CA LEU A 311 -2.52 -4.25 -5.36
C LEU A 311 -2.20 -3.50 -4.06
N ALA A 312 -3.03 -2.52 -3.74
CA ALA A 312 -3.08 -1.82 -2.45
C ALA A 312 -4.50 -1.83 -1.88
N GLY A 313 -4.63 -1.51 -0.59
CA GLY A 313 -5.90 -1.53 0.12
C GLY A 313 -6.26 -2.93 0.63
N GLY A 314 -6.56 -3.05 1.91
CA GLY A 314 -6.87 -4.34 2.56
C GLY A 314 -5.66 -5.24 2.86
N ILE A 315 -4.43 -4.89 2.44
CA ILE A 315 -3.26 -5.77 2.60
C ILE A 315 -2.45 -5.38 3.83
N SER A 316 -2.47 -6.25 4.85
CA SER A 316 -1.66 -6.09 6.07
C SER A 316 -1.31 -7.41 6.75
N THR A 317 -1.79 -8.55 6.26
CA THR A 317 -1.53 -9.89 6.83
C THR A 317 -0.95 -10.84 5.77
N PRO A 318 -0.27 -11.92 6.19
CA PRO A 318 0.12 -13.02 5.31
C PRO A 318 -0.99 -13.51 4.37
N ALA A 319 -2.21 -13.67 4.90
CA ALA A 319 -3.35 -14.14 4.11
C ALA A 319 -3.78 -13.13 3.03
N SER A 320 -3.87 -11.85 3.37
CA SER A 320 -4.21 -10.80 2.40
C SER A 320 -3.16 -10.67 1.29
N ALA A 321 -1.87 -10.83 1.62
CA ALA A 321 -0.79 -10.83 0.65
C ALA A 321 -0.80 -12.08 -0.23
N ALA A 322 -0.99 -13.28 0.33
CA ALA A 322 -1.13 -14.52 -0.44
C ALA A 322 -2.29 -14.42 -1.44
N ALA A 323 -3.44 -13.87 -1.01
CA ALA A 323 -4.58 -13.64 -1.90
C ALA A 323 -4.27 -12.64 -3.02
N ALA A 324 -3.57 -11.54 -2.73
CA ALA A 324 -3.16 -10.57 -3.74
C ALA A 324 -2.27 -11.21 -4.82
N PHE A 325 -1.25 -11.97 -4.41
CA PHE A 325 -0.36 -12.65 -5.34
C PHE A 325 -1.08 -13.78 -6.11
N ALA A 326 -1.99 -14.51 -5.47
CA ALA A 326 -2.81 -15.53 -6.13
C ALA A 326 -3.72 -14.95 -7.23
N MET A 327 -4.19 -13.72 -7.09
CA MET A 327 -4.93 -13.02 -8.15
C MET A 327 -4.01 -12.58 -9.31
N GLY A 328 -2.70 -12.57 -9.12
CA GLY A 328 -1.70 -12.18 -10.12
C GLY A 328 -1.10 -10.79 -9.92
N ALA A 329 -1.12 -10.24 -8.69
CA ALA A 329 -0.47 -8.95 -8.41
C ALA A 329 1.04 -9.01 -8.68
N ALA A 330 1.55 -8.08 -9.48
CA ALA A 330 2.98 -7.95 -9.74
C ALA A 330 3.76 -7.55 -8.46
N TYR A 331 3.10 -6.81 -7.57
CA TYR A 331 3.59 -6.41 -6.26
C TYR A 331 2.42 -6.07 -5.34
N ILE A 332 2.69 -6.04 -4.04
CA ILE A 332 1.75 -5.52 -3.05
C ILE A 332 2.23 -4.16 -2.52
N MET A 333 1.29 -3.34 -2.08
CA MET A 333 1.57 -2.08 -1.41
C MET A 333 0.79 -1.97 -0.11
N THR A 334 1.48 -1.62 0.97
CA THR A 334 0.90 -1.47 2.31
C THR A 334 0.89 -0.02 2.77
N GLY A 335 -0.04 0.33 3.65
CA GLY A 335 -0.23 1.69 4.18
C GLY A 335 -0.49 1.69 5.68
N SER A 336 -1.72 1.39 6.11
CA SER A 336 -2.15 1.51 7.52
C SER A 336 -1.24 0.78 8.51
N VAL A 337 -0.75 -0.41 8.18
CA VAL A 337 0.17 -1.15 9.04
C VAL A 337 1.52 -0.42 9.22
N ASN A 338 2.03 0.24 8.17
CA ASN A 338 3.27 0.99 8.23
C ASN A 338 3.14 2.23 9.14
N GLN A 339 1.94 2.83 9.23
CA GLN A 339 1.68 3.92 10.17
C GLN A 339 1.77 3.47 11.63
N SER A 340 1.53 2.19 11.92
CA SER A 340 1.68 1.64 13.28
C SER A 340 3.14 1.32 13.65
N CYS A 341 4.07 1.44 12.70
CA CYS A 341 5.48 1.12 12.92
C CYS A 341 6.26 2.30 13.50
N VAL A 342 7.31 2.01 14.27
CA VAL A 342 8.13 3.01 14.99
C VAL A 342 8.82 4.02 14.08
N GLU A 343 9.09 3.64 12.81
CA GLU A 343 9.71 4.51 11.83
C GLU A 343 8.74 5.55 11.25
N SER A 344 7.43 5.40 11.46
CA SER A 344 6.43 6.33 10.94
C SER A 344 6.55 7.73 11.55
N GLY A 345 6.34 8.76 10.73
CA GLY A 345 6.34 10.16 11.13
C GLY A 345 5.07 10.61 11.87
N THR A 346 4.42 9.71 12.61
CA THR A 346 3.26 10.00 13.47
C THR A 346 3.67 9.98 14.95
N SER A 347 2.75 10.35 15.85
CA SER A 347 3.03 10.36 17.29
C SER A 347 2.94 8.97 17.91
N ASP A 348 3.63 8.78 19.05
CA ASP A 348 3.51 7.53 19.82
C ASP A 348 2.07 7.24 20.24
N THR A 349 1.31 8.29 20.59
CA THR A 349 -0.11 8.15 20.92
C THR A 349 -0.91 7.58 19.76
N VAL A 350 -0.64 8.01 18.52
CA VAL A 350 -1.31 7.45 17.33
C VAL A 350 -0.89 6.00 17.09
N ARG A 351 0.40 5.66 17.25
CA ARG A 351 0.86 4.26 17.16
C ARG A 351 0.16 3.35 18.17
N SER A 352 0.00 3.79 19.42
CA SER A 352 -0.75 3.04 20.43
C SER A 352 -2.22 2.85 20.04
N LEU A 353 -2.89 3.91 19.55
CA LEU A 353 -4.28 3.81 19.07
C LEU A 353 -4.40 2.83 17.89
N LEU A 354 -3.45 2.85 16.96
CA LEU A 354 -3.41 1.93 15.82
C LEU A 354 -3.18 0.48 16.26
N ALA A 355 -2.37 0.25 17.30
CA ALA A 355 -2.15 -1.10 17.85
C ALA A 355 -3.40 -1.69 18.53
N GLU A 356 -4.29 -0.85 19.06
CA GLU A 356 -5.55 -1.29 19.69
C GLU A 356 -6.72 -1.42 18.71
N THR A 357 -6.53 -1.02 17.45
CA THR A 357 -7.60 -0.93 16.45
C THR A 357 -8.11 -2.33 16.08
N ARG A 358 -9.43 -2.52 16.05
CA ARG A 358 -10.08 -3.73 15.53
C ARG A 358 -10.70 -3.47 14.17
N GLN A 359 -11.13 -4.54 13.48
CA GLN A 359 -11.66 -4.44 12.11
C GLN A 359 -12.80 -3.41 12.00
N ALA A 360 -13.71 -3.37 12.99
CA ALA A 360 -14.86 -2.49 12.99
C ALA A 360 -14.58 -1.08 13.53
N ASP A 361 -13.33 -0.74 13.89
CA ASP A 361 -12.94 0.51 14.55
C ASP A 361 -12.59 1.65 13.55
N VAL A 362 -12.97 1.50 12.28
CA VAL A 362 -12.83 2.52 11.25
C VAL A 362 -14.20 2.98 10.71
N THR A 363 -14.22 4.15 10.08
CA THR A 363 -15.40 4.72 9.41
C THR A 363 -14.99 5.76 8.38
N MET A 364 -15.91 6.12 7.49
CA MET A 364 -15.76 7.31 6.64
C MET A 364 -16.06 8.59 7.43
N ALA A 365 -15.30 9.65 7.16
CA ALA A 365 -15.50 10.99 7.68
C ALA A 365 -15.26 12.04 6.58
N PRO A 366 -15.90 13.23 6.64
CA PRO A 366 -15.62 14.31 5.69
C PRO A 366 -14.14 14.66 5.59
N ALA A 367 -13.66 14.79 4.35
CA ALA A 367 -12.30 15.20 4.04
C ALA A 367 -12.14 16.73 4.19
N ALA A 368 -10.92 17.20 4.49
CA ALA A 368 -10.64 18.63 4.57
C ALA A 368 -10.52 19.26 3.18
N ASP A 369 -9.92 18.53 2.25
CA ASP A 369 -9.92 18.80 0.83
C ASP A 369 -11.26 18.37 0.22
N MET A 370 -11.79 19.20 -0.69
CA MET A 370 -13.08 18.96 -1.34
C MET A 370 -14.24 18.73 -0.34
N PHE A 371 -14.15 19.29 0.87
CA PHE A 371 -15.19 19.23 1.91
C PHE A 371 -16.56 19.65 1.36
N GLU A 372 -16.57 20.75 0.60
CA GLU A 372 -17.77 21.31 -0.01
C GLU A 372 -18.44 20.35 -1.00
N MET A 373 -17.68 19.41 -1.59
CA MET A 373 -18.15 18.40 -2.54
C MET A 373 -18.60 17.10 -1.86
N GLY A 374 -18.47 17.00 -0.53
CA GLY A 374 -18.86 15.80 0.23
C GLY A 374 -17.90 14.63 0.09
N VAL A 375 -16.66 14.88 -0.30
CA VAL A 375 -15.62 13.85 -0.33
C VAL A 375 -15.34 13.37 1.09
N THR A 376 -15.10 12.07 1.24
CA THR A 376 -14.83 11.44 2.53
C THR A 376 -13.52 10.67 2.52
N VAL A 377 -12.95 10.48 3.71
CA VAL A 377 -11.75 9.68 3.98
C VAL A 377 -12.04 8.62 5.04
N GLN A 378 -11.40 7.47 4.94
CA GLN A 378 -11.50 6.39 5.92
C GLN A 378 -10.53 6.62 7.08
N VAL A 379 -11.07 6.66 8.29
CA VAL A 379 -10.38 7.08 9.51
C VAL A 379 -10.70 6.18 10.69
N LEU A 380 -9.81 6.17 11.67
CA LEU A 380 -10.05 5.56 12.98
C LEU A 380 -11.21 6.27 13.70
N LYS A 381 -12.12 5.49 14.31
CA LYS A 381 -13.20 6.01 15.17
C LYS A 381 -13.08 5.62 16.64
N ARG A 382 -12.17 4.70 16.97
CA ARG A 382 -11.91 4.31 18.37
C ARG A 382 -10.83 5.20 18.97
N GLY A 383 -11.07 5.69 20.20
CA GLY A 383 -10.12 6.54 20.92
C GLY A 383 -10.02 7.99 20.41
N THR A 384 -10.92 8.39 19.50
CA THR A 384 -11.08 9.75 18.98
C THR A 384 -12.55 10.01 18.64
N MET A 385 -13.00 11.27 18.75
CA MET A 385 -14.34 11.71 18.32
C MET A 385 -14.30 12.42 16.96
N PHE A 386 -13.13 12.50 16.32
CA PHE A 386 -12.96 13.18 15.03
C PHE A 386 -14.03 12.80 14.00
N PRO A 387 -14.35 11.51 13.75
CA PRO A 387 -15.31 11.18 12.68
C PRO A 387 -16.71 11.73 12.94
N MET A 388 -17.17 11.66 14.20
CA MET A 388 -18.46 12.20 14.62
C MET A 388 -18.47 13.74 14.52
N ARG A 389 -17.39 14.38 14.97
CA ARG A 389 -17.21 15.83 14.91
C ARG A 389 -17.17 16.34 13.47
N ALA A 390 -16.40 15.69 12.60
CA ALA A 390 -16.34 16.00 11.18
C ALA A 390 -17.70 15.82 10.48
N ALA A 391 -18.42 14.73 10.77
CA ALA A 391 -19.76 14.50 10.26
C ALA A 391 -20.74 15.62 10.69
N LYS A 392 -20.68 16.07 11.94
CA LYS A 392 -21.49 17.19 12.43
C LYS A 392 -21.17 18.50 11.71
N LEU A 393 -19.89 18.80 11.45
CA LEU A 393 -19.53 19.99 10.66
C LEU A 393 -20.12 19.94 9.25
N TYR A 394 -20.11 18.76 8.61
CA TYR A 394 -20.69 18.61 7.28
C TYR A 394 -22.22 18.70 7.29
N GLU A 395 -22.88 18.13 8.29
CA GLU A 395 -24.32 18.30 8.53
C GLU A 395 -24.70 19.78 8.63
N LEU A 396 -24.00 20.53 9.50
CA LEU A 396 -24.23 21.96 9.68
C LEU A 396 -23.93 22.76 8.40
N TYR A 397 -22.85 22.43 7.70
CA TYR A 397 -22.51 23.06 6.42
C TYR A 397 -23.62 22.87 5.38
N ARG A 398 -24.24 21.69 5.32
CA ARG A 398 -25.35 21.43 4.40
C ARG A 398 -26.62 22.16 4.81
N ALA A 399 -26.94 22.17 6.10
CA ALA A 399 -28.19 22.70 6.63
C ALA A 399 -28.25 24.24 6.63
N HIS A 400 -27.11 24.92 6.80
CA HIS A 400 -27.05 26.37 6.99
C HIS A 400 -26.39 27.11 5.82
N LYS A 401 -26.68 28.41 5.70
CA LYS A 401 -26.14 29.27 4.62
C LYS A 401 -24.88 30.05 5.03
N SER A 402 -24.63 30.23 6.32
CA SER A 402 -23.49 30.97 6.86
C SER A 402 -23.22 30.57 8.31
N LEU A 403 -22.14 31.09 8.92
CA LEU A 403 -21.89 30.95 10.35
C LEU A 403 -22.92 31.68 11.21
N ASP A 404 -23.44 32.81 10.74
CA ASP A 404 -24.45 33.62 11.45
C ASP A 404 -25.83 32.95 11.48
N ASP A 405 -26.08 32.05 10.52
CA ASP A 405 -27.31 31.26 10.40
C ASP A 405 -27.32 30.04 11.34
N LEU A 406 -26.21 29.77 12.04
CA LEU A 406 -26.14 28.66 13.00
C LEU A 406 -26.98 28.96 14.25
N PRO A 407 -27.79 27.99 14.74
CA PRO A 407 -28.47 28.13 16.03
C PRO A 407 -27.46 28.41 17.15
N ALA A 408 -27.77 29.38 18.03
CA ALA A 408 -26.85 29.82 19.08
C ALA A 408 -26.30 28.67 19.95
N ALA A 409 -27.13 27.67 20.25
CA ALA A 409 -26.72 26.48 21.02
C ALA A 409 -25.73 25.59 20.25
N GLU A 410 -25.89 25.42 18.94
CA GLU A 410 -24.95 24.66 18.11
C GLU A 410 -23.63 25.40 17.97
N ARG A 411 -23.69 26.72 17.77
CA ARG A 411 -22.50 27.57 17.73
C ARG A 411 -21.69 27.50 19.03
N ASP A 412 -22.34 27.69 20.18
CA ASP A 412 -21.69 27.61 21.50
C ASP A 412 -21.03 26.23 21.72
N LYS A 413 -21.69 25.16 21.28
CA LYS A 413 -21.13 23.80 21.34
C LYS A 413 -19.90 23.64 20.45
N LEU A 414 -19.90 24.16 19.22
CA LEU A 414 -18.75 24.13 18.32
C LEU A 414 -17.55 24.86 18.94
N GLU A 415 -17.76 26.09 19.41
CA GLU A 415 -16.72 26.94 19.98
C GLU A 415 -16.10 26.31 21.24
N LYS A 416 -16.91 25.72 22.13
CA LYS A 416 -16.41 25.09 23.37
C LYS A 416 -15.76 23.72 23.16
N THR A 417 -16.34 22.88 22.29
CA THR A 417 -15.99 21.44 22.27
C THR A 417 -15.13 21.02 21.09
N MET A 418 -15.12 21.79 20.00
CA MET A 418 -14.38 21.45 18.77
C MET A 418 -13.30 22.47 18.47
N PHE A 419 -13.67 23.74 18.32
CA PHE A 419 -12.72 24.80 17.97
C PHE A 419 -11.89 25.23 19.18
N GLN A 420 -12.47 25.19 20.39
CA GLN A 420 -11.89 25.70 21.64
C GLN A 420 -11.50 27.18 21.54
N ALA A 421 -12.26 27.93 20.73
CA ALA A 421 -12.14 29.36 20.49
C ALA A 421 -13.43 29.86 19.79
N PRO A 422 -13.75 31.17 19.89
CA PRO A 422 -14.80 31.79 19.07
C PRO A 422 -14.56 31.56 17.57
N LEU A 423 -15.63 31.36 16.79
CA LEU A 423 -15.49 31.12 15.34
C LEU A 423 -14.91 32.33 14.60
N GLU A 424 -15.10 33.55 15.12
CA GLU A 424 -14.47 34.77 14.61
C GLU A 424 -12.95 34.72 14.70
N ASP A 425 -12.42 34.18 15.80
CA ASP A 425 -10.97 34.04 15.99
C ASP A 425 -10.41 33.01 15.02
N ILE A 426 -11.12 31.88 14.84
CA ILE A 426 -10.76 30.87 13.85
C ILE A 426 -10.77 31.45 12.44
N TRP A 427 -11.77 32.27 12.10
CA TRP A 427 -11.83 32.96 10.83
C TRP A 427 -10.67 33.94 10.65
N ARG A 428 -10.33 34.75 11.66
CA ARG A 428 -9.20 35.69 11.60
C ARG A 428 -7.89 34.96 11.25
N ASP A 429 -7.62 33.85 11.93
CA ASP A 429 -6.39 33.07 11.70
C ASP A 429 -6.41 32.38 10.33
N THR A 430 -7.56 31.83 9.94
CA THR A 430 -7.76 31.21 8.62
C THR A 430 -7.58 32.22 7.49
N ARG A 431 -8.10 33.45 7.66
CA ARG A 431 -7.94 34.55 6.71
C ARG A 431 -6.47 34.95 6.58
N ALA A 432 -5.75 35.09 7.68
CA ALA A 432 -4.31 35.40 7.67
C ALA A 432 -3.50 34.33 6.91
N TYR A 433 -3.82 33.05 7.13
CA TYR A 433 -3.21 31.93 6.40
C TYR A 433 -3.45 32.02 4.88
N PHE A 434 -4.71 32.20 4.45
CA PHE A 434 -5.02 32.25 3.02
C PHE A 434 -4.53 33.53 2.34
N LEU A 435 -4.42 34.67 3.03
CA LEU A 435 -3.81 35.87 2.46
C LEU A 435 -2.36 35.68 2.01
N LEU A 436 -1.63 34.74 2.63
CA LEU A 436 -0.25 34.43 2.24
C LEU A 436 -0.18 33.34 1.16
N ARG A 437 -1.11 32.38 1.19
CA ARG A 437 -1.06 31.16 0.35
C ARG A 437 -1.93 31.23 -0.90
N ASP A 438 -3.19 31.66 -0.75
CA ASP A 438 -4.16 31.80 -1.84
C ASP A 438 -5.19 32.91 -1.50
N PRO A 439 -4.86 34.18 -1.81
CA PRO A 439 -5.74 35.32 -1.53
C PRO A 439 -7.12 35.22 -2.20
N ALA A 440 -7.27 34.39 -3.25
CA ALA A 440 -8.55 34.22 -3.93
C ALA A 440 -9.60 33.54 -3.05
N GLN A 441 -9.20 32.67 -2.10
CA GLN A 441 -10.13 32.08 -1.11
C GLN A 441 -10.74 33.17 -0.23
N VAL A 442 -9.93 34.14 0.20
CA VAL A 442 -10.41 35.26 1.04
C VAL A 442 -11.36 36.15 0.24
N ALA A 443 -10.98 36.55 -0.97
CA ALA A 443 -11.83 37.36 -1.84
C ALA A 443 -13.16 36.64 -2.20
N ARG A 444 -13.17 35.31 -2.24
CA ARG A 444 -14.41 34.53 -2.40
C ARG A 444 -15.25 34.54 -1.13
N SER A 445 -14.64 34.31 0.03
CA SER A 445 -15.34 34.26 1.32
C SER A 445 -16.08 35.55 1.66
N GLU A 446 -15.56 36.71 1.22
CA GLU A 446 -16.18 38.03 1.42
C GLU A 446 -17.49 38.20 0.62
N ARG A 447 -17.69 37.39 -0.44
CA ARG A 447 -18.90 37.39 -1.29
C ARG A 447 -19.80 36.17 -1.07
N ASP A 448 -19.27 35.13 -0.46
CA ASP A 448 -19.92 33.84 -0.25
C ASP A 448 -19.78 33.41 1.22
N PRO A 449 -20.75 33.78 2.09
CA PRO A 449 -20.75 33.40 3.49
C PRO A 449 -20.72 31.89 3.75
N LYS A 450 -21.20 31.09 2.77
CA LYS A 450 -21.17 29.63 2.87
C LYS A 450 -19.75 29.10 2.65
N HIS A 451 -19.00 29.71 1.73
CA HIS A 451 -17.59 29.41 1.55
C HIS A 451 -16.76 29.82 2.78
N LEU A 452 -17.04 30.97 3.40
CA LEU A 452 -16.40 31.35 4.67
C LEU A 452 -16.61 30.27 5.74
N MET A 453 -17.85 29.82 5.93
CA MET A 453 -18.18 28.71 6.83
C MET A 453 -17.38 27.45 6.51
N ALA A 454 -17.26 27.09 5.21
CA ALA A 454 -16.45 25.95 4.79
C ALA A 454 -14.97 26.12 5.17
N LEU A 455 -14.36 27.29 4.97
CA LEU A 455 -12.97 27.54 5.33
C LEU A 455 -12.75 27.40 6.85
N VAL A 456 -13.66 27.91 7.67
CA VAL A 456 -13.61 27.76 9.13
C VAL A 456 -13.76 26.29 9.54
N PHE A 457 -14.67 25.53 8.94
CA PHE A 457 -14.81 24.11 9.27
C PHE A 457 -13.61 23.28 8.80
N ARG A 458 -13.06 23.60 7.63
CA ARG A 458 -11.85 22.98 7.08
C ARG A 458 -10.62 23.24 7.94
N TRP A 459 -10.56 24.35 8.68
CA TRP A 459 -9.52 24.56 9.69
C TRP A 459 -9.49 23.42 10.70
N TYR A 460 -10.65 23.04 11.27
CA TYR A 460 -10.71 21.93 12.23
C TYR A 460 -10.26 20.61 11.60
N LEU A 461 -10.77 20.30 10.40
CA LEU A 461 -10.42 19.07 9.68
C LEU A 461 -8.92 19.00 9.35
N GLY A 462 -8.32 20.11 8.92
CA GLY A 462 -6.90 20.19 8.62
C GLY A 462 -6.01 20.08 9.87
N GLN A 463 -6.41 20.75 10.96
CA GLN A 463 -5.69 20.74 12.24
C GLN A 463 -5.78 19.40 12.97
N ALA A 464 -6.90 18.69 12.85
CA ALA A 464 -7.09 17.34 13.42
C ALA A 464 -5.98 16.36 13.01
N ALA A 465 -5.54 16.41 11.75
CA ALA A 465 -4.42 15.60 11.27
C ALA A 465 -3.07 16.09 11.80
N HIS A 466 -2.88 17.40 12.00
CA HIS A 466 -1.65 17.94 12.61
C HIS A 466 -1.55 17.55 14.08
N TRP A 467 -2.61 17.72 14.86
CA TRP A 467 -2.67 17.32 16.27
C TRP A 467 -2.33 15.84 16.46
N ALA A 468 -2.87 14.97 15.60
CA ALA A 468 -2.58 13.55 15.63
C ALA A 468 -1.09 13.26 15.35
N LYS A 469 -0.55 13.87 14.29
CA LYS A 469 0.85 13.70 13.89
C LYS A 469 1.82 14.18 14.98
N ASP A 470 1.56 15.36 15.54
CA ASP A 470 2.44 16.03 16.51
C ASP A 470 2.23 15.54 17.95
N GLY A 471 1.18 14.76 18.21
CA GLY A 471 0.92 14.18 19.52
C GLY A 471 0.40 15.19 20.56
N ALA A 472 -0.37 16.19 20.11
CA ALA A 472 -0.98 17.21 20.95
C ALA A 472 -2.01 16.60 21.94
N GLN A 473 -1.55 16.25 23.14
CA GLN A 473 -2.32 15.48 24.15
C GLN A 473 -3.70 16.10 24.48
N GLN A 474 -3.77 17.42 24.58
CA GLN A 474 -5.00 18.18 24.84
C GLN A 474 -6.03 18.09 23.70
N ARG A 475 -5.63 17.61 22.52
CA ARG A 475 -6.44 17.41 21.32
C ARG A 475 -6.63 15.94 20.96
N ARG A 476 -6.30 14.97 21.85
CA ARG A 476 -6.41 13.53 21.57
C ARG A 476 -7.77 13.12 20.98
N MET A 477 -8.87 13.65 21.52
CA MET A 477 -10.23 13.35 21.04
C MET A 477 -10.57 13.97 19.68
N ASP A 478 -9.69 14.82 19.14
CA ASP A 478 -9.80 15.45 17.82
C ASP A 478 -8.85 14.84 16.80
N TYR A 479 -8.09 13.79 17.15
CA TYR A 479 -7.12 13.20 16.23
C TYR A 479 -7.82 12.62 15.00
N GLN A 480 -7.44 13.12 13.83
CA GLN A 480 -7.72 12.48 12.56
C GLN A 480 -6.59 11.50 12.25
N VAL A 481 -6.89 10.21 12.27
CA VAL A 481 -5.95 9.14 11.94
C VAL A 481 -6.50 8.37 10.75
N TRP A 482 -5.84 8.49 9.60
CA TRP A 482 -6.21 7.76 8.38
C TRP A 482 -5.87 6.28 8.52
N CYS A 483 -6.88 5.42 8.54
CA CYS A 483 -6.68 4.00 8.82
C CYS A 483 -7.78 3.20 8.14
N GLY A 484 -7.41 2.12 7.45
CA GLY A 484 -8.37 1.16 6.89
C GLY A 484 -8.58 -0.05 7.79
N PRO A 485 -9.54 -0.93 7.47
CA PRO A 485 -9.85 -2.12 8.27
C PRO A 485 -8.70 -3.14 8.30
N SER A 486 -7.74 -3.03 7.37
CA SER A 486 -6.56 -3.91 7.31
C SER A 486 -5.68 -3.79 8.57
N MET A 487 -5.69 -2.65 9.26
CA MET A 487 -5.00 -2.49 10.55
C MET A 487 -5.58 -3.43 11.61
N GLY A 488 -6.90 -3.55 11.68
CA GLY A 488 -7.58 -4.48 12.58
C GLY A 488 -7.27 -5.94 12.25
N ALA A 489 -7.20 -6.28 10.97
CA ALA A 489 -6.80 -7.62 10.54
C ALA A 489 -5.34 -7.95 10.91
N PHE A 490 -4.43 -6.99 10.83
CA PHE A 490 -3.06 -7.17 11.30
C PHE A 490 -2.99 -7.32 12.82
N ASN A 491 -3.72 -6.51 13.58
CA ASN A 491 -3.73 -6.62 15.05
C ASN A 491 -4.30 -7.96 15.51
N GLU A 492 -5.34 -8.49 14.84
CA GLU A 492 -5.86 -9.83 15.10
C GLU A 492 -4.81 -10.90 14.83
N TRP A 493 -4.10 -10.80 13.69
CA TRP A 493 -3.03 -11.73 13.35
C TRP A 493 -1.81 -11.63 14.27
N ALA A 494 -1.52 -10.45 14.80
CA ALA A 494 -0.38 -10.17 15.68
C ALA A 494 -0.69 -10.41 17.17
N ALA A 495 -1.94 -10.65 17.55
CA ALA A 495 -2.37 -10.80 18.94
C ALA A 495 -1.63 -11.95 19.64
N GLY A 496 -1.23 -11.71 20.89
CA GLY A 496 -0.44 -12.64 21.72
C GLY A 496 1.02 -12.79 21.29
N SER A 497 1.49 -12.05 20.29
CA SER A 497 2.86 -12.14 19.77
C SER A 497 3.73 -10.95 20.13
N PHE A 498 5.02 -11.01 19.79
CA PHE A 498 5.94 -9.89 19.95
C PHE A 498 5.58 -8.67 19.10
N LEU A 499 4.74 -8.80 18.06
CA LEU A 499 4.26 -7.67 17.24
C LEU A 499 3.00 -6.99 17.80
N GLU A 500 2.40 -7.53 18.87
CA GLU A 500 1.25 -6.89 19.53
C GLU A 500 1.63 -5.49 20.05
N PRO A 501 2.72 -5.29 20.83
CA PRO A 501 3.12 -3.98 21.30
C PRO A 501 3.61 -3.06 20.17
N PRO A 502 3.18 -1.79 20.11
CA PRO A 502 3.55 -0.87 19.04
C PRO A 502 5.07 -0.62 18.93
N GLU A 503 5.80 -0.63 20.05
CA GLU A 503 7.25 -0.43 20.11
C GLU A 503 8.05 -1.53 19.41
N SER A 504 7.46 -2.72 19.24
CA SER A 504 8.08 -3.85 18.54
C SER A 504 7.82 -3.84 17.04
N ARG A 505 6.96 -2.94 16.55
CA ARG A 505 6.57 -2.87 15.13
C ARG A 505 7.60 -2.08 14.34
N LYS A 506 8.57 -2.80 13.77
CA LYS A 506 9.52 -2.25 12.80
C LYS A 506 9.04 -2.53 11.37
N VAL A 507 9.07 -1.53 10.49
CA VAL A 507 8.47 -1.61 9.15
C VAL A 507 9.00 -2.81 8.33
N VAL A 508 10.30 -3.10 8.41
CA VAL A 508 10.92 -4.24 7.72
C VAL A 508 10.52 -5.58 8.34
N THR A 509 10.39 -5.64 9.67
CA THR A 509 9.99 -6.87 10.37
C THR A 509 8.54 -7.22 10.01
N VAL A 510 7.66 -6.23 9.97
CA VAL A 510 6.27 -6.37 9.51
C VAL A 510 6.24 -6.84 8.06
N ALA A 511 6.96 -6.17 7.15
CA ALA A 511 6.95 -6.49 5.72
C ALA A 511 7.44 -7.93 5.45
N LEU A 512 8.53 -8.35 6.09
CA LEU A 512 9.08 -9.69 5.93
C LEU A 512 8.14 -10.77 6.50
N ASN A 513 7.46 -10.50 7.62
CA ASN A 513 6.45 -11.40 8.15
C ASN A 513 5.28 -11.59 7.18
N ILE A 514 4.79 -10.50 6.57
CA ILE A 514 3.71 -10.55 5.58
C ILE A 514 4.14 -11.40 4.38
N LEU A 515 5.33 -11.17 3.83
CA LEU A 515 5.81 -11.89 2.65
C LEU A 515 6.17 -13.36 2.94
N HIS A 516 6.90 -13.63 4.03
CA HIS A 516 7.27 -14.98 4.42
C HIS A 516 6.03 -15.82 4.77
N GLY A 517 5.09 -15.25 5.53
CA GLY A 517 3.83 -15.90 5.82
C GLY A 517 2.97 -16.12 4.56
N ALA A 518 3.00 -15.21 3.58
CA ALA A 518 2.30 -15.41 2.31
C ALA A 518 2.91 -16.59 1.51
N ALA A 519 4.23 -16.70 1.48
CA ALA A 519 4.93 -17.85 0.92
C ALA A 519 4.58 -19.16 1.64
N GLN A 520 4.53 -19.15 2.97
CA GLN A 520 4.07 -20.28 3.78
C GLN A 520 2.64 -20.72 3.38
N LEU A 521 1.71 -19.77 3.26
CA LEU A 521 0.33 -20.04 2.87
C LEU A 521 0.20 -20.56 1.44
N ASN A 522 1.00 -20.05 0.50
CA ASN A 522 1.02 -20.57 -0.86
C ASN A 522 1.44 -22.05 -0.89
N ARG A 523 2.46 -22.44 -0.11
CA ARG A 523 2.86 -23.85 0.05
C ARG A 523 1.75 -24.70 0.64
N ALA A 524 1.05 -24.20 1.66
CA ALA A 524 -0.11 -24.89 2.22
C ALA A 524 -1.25 -25.04 1.20
N ASN A 525 -1.47 -24.02 0.37
CA ASN A 525 -2.49 -24.06 -0.69
C ASN A 525 -2.14 -25.05 -1.79
N PHE A 526 -0.86 -25.21 -2.17
CA PHE A 526 -0.43 -26.29 -3.07
C PHE A 526 -0.82 -27.66 -2.53
N LEU A 527 -0.54 -27.93 -1.26
CA LEU A 527 -0.89 -29.20 -0.62
C LEU A 527 -2.41 -29.39 -0.55
N ARG A 528 -3.17 -28.36 -0.16
CA ARG A 528 -4.64 -28.43 -0.13
C ARG A 528 -5.26 -28.68 -1.51
N SER A 529 -4.72 -28.08 -2.57
CA SER A 529 -5.23 -28.28 -3.93
C SER A 529 -4.95 -29.69 -4.48
N GLN A 530 -4.16 -30.51 -3.77
CA GLN A 530 -3.95 -31.94 -4.04
C GLN A 530 -4.93 -32.82 -3.27
N GLY A 531 -5.92 -32.25 -2.56
CA GLY A 531 -6.95 -32.99 -1.82
C GLY A 531 -6.55 -33.34 -0.38
N LEU A 532 -5.44 -32.79 0.13
CA LEU A 532 -5.00 -33.02 1.50
C LEU A 532 -5.80 -32.18 2.49
N ASP A 533 -6.32 -32.82 3.53
CA ASP A 533 -6.95 -32.15 4.66
C ASP A 533 -5.89 -31.62 5.63
N LEU A 534 -5.73 -30.29 5.65
CA LEU A 534 -4.75 -29.60 6.50
C LEU A 534 -5.49 -28.71 7.51
N PRO A 535 -5.46 -29.08 8.81
CA PRO A 535 -6.04 -28.28 9.88
C PRO A 535 -5.50 -26.85 9.87
N GLN A 536 -6.37 -25.86 10.12
CA GLN A 536 -6.00 -24.45 10.02
C GLN A 536 -4.83 -24.07 10.95
N ASP A 537 -4.79 -24.60 12.17
CA ASP A 537 -3.73 -24.31 13.14
C ASP A 537 -2.35 -24.83 12.70
N SER A 538 -2.34 -25.85 11.84
CA SER A 538 -1.12 -26.45 11.27
C SER A 538 -0.54 -25.64 10.13
N ILE A 539 -1.31 -24.71 9.54
CA ILE A 539 -0.88 -23.94 8.37
C ILE A 539 -0.88 -22.42 8.57
N ALA A 540 -1.57 -21.92 9.60
CA ALA A 540 -1.64 -20.49 9.91
C ALA A 540 -0.24 -19.92 10.21
N PRO A 541 0.22 -18.89 9.47
CA PRO A 541 1.47 -18.21 9.78
C PRO A 541 1.37 -17.47 11.10
N GLU A 542 2.43 -17.56 11.89
CA GLU A 542 2.58 -16.81 13.14
C GLU A 542 3.62 -15.70 12.92
N PRO A 543 3.52 -14.58 13.64
CA PRO A 543 4.59 -13.59 13.72
C PRO A 543 5.91 -14.22 14.16
N LEU A 544 6.96 -14.00 13.38
CA LEU A 544 8.32 -14.44 13.66
C LEU A 544 9.26 -13.24 13.79
N GLU A 545 10.17 -13.30 14.77
CA GLU A 545 11.27 -12.35 14.82
C GLU A 545 12.11 -12.43 13.54
N ILE A 546 12.68 -11.29 13.14
CA ILE A 546 13.42 -11.19 11.88
C ILE A 546 14.61 -12.16 11.80
N ALA A 547 15.22 -12.51 12.94
CA ALA A 547 16.30 -13.49 13.00
C ALA A 547 15.82 -14.88 12.54
N HIS A 548 14.68 -15.35 13.04
CA HIS A 548 14.09 -16.62 12.63
C HIS A 548 13.65 -16.60 11.17
N ILE A 549 13.08 -15.49 10.68
CA ILE A 549 12.74 -15.37 9.25
C ILE A 549 14.00 -15.53 8.39
N LYS A 550 15.12 -14.90 8.79
CA LYS A 550 16.39 -15.03 8.04
C LYS A 550 16.87 -16.47 7.98
N GLU A 551 16.75 -17.25 9.07
CA GLU A 551 17.09 -18.68 9.07
C GLU A 551 16.27 -19.47 8.04
N TYR A 552 14.97 -19.15 7.88
CA TYR A 552 14.10 -19.77 6.88
C TYR A 552 14.33 -19.27 5.45
N LEU A 553 15.04 -18.14 5.30
CA LEU A 553 15.42 -17.54 4.03
C LEU A 553 16.88 -17.80 3.66
N CYS A 554 17.63 -18.57 4.44
CA CYS A 554 19.00 -18.99 4.15
C CYS A 554 19.04 -20.29 3.34
#